data_AF-A0A835XLH1-F1
#
_entry.id   AF-A0A835XLH1-F1
#
_cell.length_a   1.000
_cell.length_b   1.000
_cell.length_c   1.000
_cell.angle_alpha   90.00
_cell.angle_beta   90.00
_cell.angle_gamma   90.00
#
_symmetry.space_group_name_H-M   'P 1'
#
loop_
_entity.id
_entity.type
_entity.pdbx_description
1 polymer ?
#
loop_
_entity_poly.entity_id
_entity_poly.type
_entity_poly.pdbx_seq_one_letter_code
_entity_poly.pdbx_strand_id
1 'polypeptide(L)'
;MEERCTARRAYDCKDYTVPAFHKGYLVYSFELNPSNVQLCLNTFSSAGLAAGSDYTVIDVVPGQVPEIPADKRTGKHILFFKAGVSNRVGGANIQQGDVMTQASAAPAVGAGSQGSAPRPPPPVTPGSSGNVPLVRIDDVLPPDSRVYVFKSDTQGHEYGVYTGAEQLFKRGKVHMLALEFWPQGSRENGFEAKALLDFLYDNAFQCFDAATHGYDVLGRPSGHHAFTDFLDALPRSEDPIGAWEDLVCSRFDS
;
A
#
# COMPACT_ATOMS: atom_id res chain seq x y z
N MET A 1 29.14 -4.22 -8.88
CA MET A 1 28.25 -3.05 -9.04
C MET A 1 27.02 -3.38 -8.22
N GLU A 2 27.05 -3.08 -6.93
CA GLU A 2 25.90 -3.30 -6.04
C GLU A 2 24.88 -2.21 -6.36
N GLU A 3 23.81 -2.57 -7.06
CA GLU A 3 22.59 -1.75 -7.07
C GLU A 3 22.11 -1.66 -5.62
N ARG A 4 22.45 -0.56 -4.95
CA ARG A 4 21.76 -0.20 -3.72
C ARG A 4 20.28 -0.11 -4.07
N CYS A 5 19.47 -0.92 -3.40
CA CYS A 5 18.02 -0.86 -3.45
C CYS A 5 17.64 0.52 -2.89
N THR A 6 17.57 1.53 -3.76
CA THR A 6 17.01 2.83 -3.39
C THR A 6 15.55 2.56 -3.18
N ALA A 7 15.06 2.74 -1.95
CA ALA A 7 13.64 2.66 -1.62
C ALA A 7 12.86 3.48 -2.65
N ARG A 8 12.29 2.80 -3.65
CA ARG A 8 11.48 3.44 -4.67
C ARG A 8 10.17 3.80 -4.01
N ARG A 9 9.59 4.93 -4.39
CA ARG A 9 8.32 5.37 -3.83
C ARG A 9 7.25 4.34 -4.20
N ALA A 10 6.73 3.64 -3.21
CA ALA A 10 5.78 2.55 -3.38
C ALA A 10 4.40 2.99 -3.93
N TYR A 11 4.19 4.29 -4.12
CA TYR A 11 2.93 4.91 -4.57
C TYR A 11 2.85 5.18 -6.09
N ASP A 12 3.77 4.66 -6.89
CA ASP A 12 3.81 4.94 -8.35
C ASP A 12 3.36 3.78 -9.24
N CYS A 13 2.79 2.74 -8.65
CA CYS A 13 2.31 1.52 -9.31
C CYS A 13 3.38 0.71 -10.05
N LYS A 14 4.69 0.97 -9.85
CA LYS A 14 5.77 0.22 -10.51
C LYS A 14 6.04 -1.14 -9.87
N ASP A 15 5.81 -1.30 -8.58
CA ASP A 15 6.34 -2.46 -7.85
C ASP A 15 5.50 -3.72 -8.08
N TYR A 16 4.18 -3.62 -7.91
CA TYR A 16 3.27 -4.77 -8.05
C TYR A 16 2.33 -4.64 -9.26
N THR A 17 1.73 -3.48 -9.49
CA THR A 17 0.65 -3.31 -10.47
C THR A 17 1.09 -3.61 -11.90
N VAL A 18 2.10 -2.90 -12.43
CA VAL A 18 2.59 -3.12 -13.80
C VAL A 18 3.25 -4.50 -13.97
N PRO A 19 4.12 -4.97 -13.06
CA PRO A 19 4.70 -6.30 -13.17
C PRO A 19 3.66 -7.43 -13.16
N ALA A 20 2.65 -7.37 -12.28
CA ALA A 20 1.57 -8.35 -12.25
C ALA A 20 0.77 -8.36 -13.57
N PHE A 21 0.44 -7.18 -14.10
CA PHE A 21 -0.20 -7.08 -15.41
C PHE A 21 0.64 -7.74 -16.51
N HIS A 22 1.95 -7.46 -16.58
CA HIS A 22 2.83 -8.08 -17.57
C HIS A 22 2.93 -9.61 -17.42
N LYS A 23 2.73 -10.15 -16.22
CA LYS A 23 2.63 -11.59 -15.96
C LYS A 23 1.28 -12.21 -16.32
N GLY A 24 0.32 -11.40 -16.79
CA GLY A 24 -0.98 -11.88 -17.27
C GLY A 24 -2.10 -11.85 -16.23
N TYR A 25 -1.89 -11.21 -15.09
CA TYR A 25 -2.90 -11.15 -14.03
C TYR A 25 -3.96 -10.07 -14.28
N LEU A 26 -5.15 -10.30 -13.73
CA LEU A 26 -6.11 -9.26 -13.42
C LEU A 26 -5.65 -8.53 -12.16
N VAL A 27 -5.52 -7.22 -12.22
CA VAL A 27 -5.02 -6.40 -11.12
C VAL A 27 -6.08 -5.42 -10.66
N TYR A 28 -6.37 -5.42 -9.36
CA TYR A 28 -7.19 -4.39 -8.71
C TYR A 28 -6.22 -3.48 -7.97
N SER A 29 -6.15 -2.21 -8.37
CA SER A 29 -5.22 -1.25 -7.80
C SER A 29 -5.99 -0.03 -7.33
N PHE A 30 -5.73 0.42 -6.11
CA PHE A 30 -6.44 1.52 -5.46
C PHE A 30 -5.43 2.62 -5.09
N GLU A 31 -5.75 3.86 -5.44
CA GLU A 31 -4.95 5.02 -5.03
C GLU A 31 -5.90 6.21 -4.86
N LEU A 32 -5.82 6.87 -3.70
CA LEU A 32 -6.73 7.94 -3.31
C LEU A 32 -6.14 9.33 -3.51
N ASN A 33 -4.80 9.45 -3.50
CA ASN A 33 -4.12 10.73 -3.56
C ASN A 33 -4.04 11.17 -5.03
N PRO A 34 -4.60 12.33 -5.42
CA PRO A 34 -4.61 12.76 -6.81
C PRO A 34 -3.23 12.85 -7.46
N SER A 35 -2.19 13.22 -6.70
CA SER A 35 -0.82 13.28 -7.19
C SER A 35 -0.27 11.88 -7.46
N ASN A 36 -0.50 10.91 -6.56
CA ASN A 36 -0.10 9.52 -6.78
C ASN A 36 -0.91 8.85 -7.90
N VAL A 37 -2.20 9.15 -8.01
CA VAL A 37 -3.03 8.73 -9.16
C VAL A 37 -2.34 9.14 -10.47
N GLN A 38 -1.91 10.40 -10.58
CA GLN A 38 -1.22 10.87 -11.78
C GLN A 38 0.14 10.17 -11.98
N LEU A 39 0.88 9.89 -10.91
CA LEU A 39 2.13 9.12 -10.99
C LEU A 39 1.88 7.71 -11.54
N CYS A 40 0.87 7.00 -11.03
CA CYS A 40 0.48 5.68 -11.54
C CYS A 40 0.08 5.73 -13.03
N LEU A 41 -0.72 6.72 -13.44
CA LEU A 41 -1.11 6.87 -14.86
C LEU A 41 0.10 7.17 -15.75
N ASN A 42 1.05 7.97 -15.28
CA ASN A 42 2.31 8.23 -15.98
C ASN A 42 3.16 6.95 -16.07
N THR A 43 3.20 6.14 -15.01
CA THR A 43 3.84 4.82 -15.01
C THR A 43 3.20 3.88 -16.04
N PHE A 44 1.86 3.82 -16.11
CA PHE A 44 1.16 2.99 -17.10
C PHE A 44 1.50 3.43 -18.52
N SER A 45 1.48 4.73 -18.79
CA SER A 45 1.87 5.29 -20.09
C SER A 45 3.33 4.98 -20.44
N SER A 46 4.25 5.15 -19.49
CA SER A 46 5.69 4.86 -19.69
C SER A 46 5.97 3.37 -19.91
N ALA A 47 5.10 2.50 -19.39
CA ALA A 47 5.15 1.07 -19.61
C ALA A 47 4.47 0.63 -20.93
N GLY A 48 3.95 1.57 -21.71
CA GLY A 48 3.28 1.29 -22.98
C GLY A 48 1.85 0.74 -22.85
N LEU A 49 1.21 0.92 -21.69
CA LEU A 49 -0.15 0.45 -21.43
C LEU A 49 -1.19 1.44 -21.98
N ALA A 50 -2.18 0.93 -22.71
CA ALA A 50 -3.24 1.73 -23.32
C ALA A 50 -4.52 1.73 -22.47
N ALA A 51 -5.06 2.93 -22.21
CA ALA A 51 -6.34 3.09 -21.53
C ALA A 51 -7.48 2.41 -22.31
N GLY A 52 -8.41 1.78 -21.59
CA GLY A 52 -9.52 1.00 -22.15
C GLY A 52 -9.13 -0.41 -22.64
N SER A 53 -7.90 -0.59 -23.13
CA SER A 53 -7.39 -1.90 -23.54
C SER A 53 -6.76 -2.65 -22.36
N ASP A 54 -5.72 -2.06 -21.77
CA ASP A 54 -4.87 -2.69 -20.75
C ASP A 54 -5.27 -2.29 -19.32
N TYR A 55 -5.83 -1.09 -19.17
CA TYR A 55 -6.32 -0.60 -17.89
C TYR A 55 -7.61 0.20 -18.04
N THR A 56 -8.44 0.17 -17.00
CA THR A 56 -9.64 0.99 -16.86
C THR A 56 -9.52 1.81 -15.59
N VAL A 57 -9.66 3.12 -15.71
CA VAL A 57 -9.75 4.02 -14.56
C VAL A 57 -11.19 4.03 -14.08
N ILE A 58 -11.39 3.82 -12.79
CA ILE A 58 -12.70 3.77 -12.14
C ILE A 58 -12.76 4.92 -11.14
N ASP A 59 -13.58 5.92 -11.49
CA ASP A 59 -13.92 7.01 -10.59
C ASP A 59 -15.00 6.52 -9.62
N VAL A 60 -14.69 6.52 -8.31
CA VAL A 60 -15.61 6.03 -7.29
C VAL A 60 -16.40 7.19 -6.70
N VAL A 61 -17.71 7.02 -6.57
CA VAL A 61 -18.56 7.98 -5.89
C VAL A 61 -18.69 7.58 -4.41
N PRO A 62 -18.45 8.49 -3.45
CA PRO A 62 -18.61 8.18 -2.03
C PRO A 62 -19.97 7.55 -1.70
N GLY A 63 -19.96 6.42 -1.00
CA GLY A 63 -21.18 5.70 -0.63
C GLY A 63 -21.73 4.74 -1.69
N GLN A 64 -21.11 4.65 -2.87
CA GLN A 64 -21.53 3.76 -3.94
C GLN A 64 -20.52 2.63 -4.16
N VAL A 65 -21.03 1.45 -4.49
CA VAL A 65 -20.20 0.34 -4.98
C VAL A 65 -19.77 0.68 -6.40
N PRO A 66 -18.45 0.68 -6.72
CA PRO A 66 -18.00 1.01 -8.06
C PRO A 66 -18.46 -0.01 -9.08
N GLU A 67 -18.96 0.46 -10.23
CA GLU A 67 -19.33 -0.41 -11.33
C GLU A 67 -18.10 -0.84 -12.13
N ILE A 68 -17.87 -2.15 -12.19
CA ILE A 68 -16.78 -2.72 -12.99
C ILE A 68 -17.36 -3.23 -14.32
N PRO A 69 -16.85 -2.77 -15.48
CA PRO A 69 -17.28 -3.27 -16.78
C PRO A 69 -17.15 -4.80 -16.87
N ALA A 70 -18.23 -5.48 -17.30
CA ALA A 70 -18.30 -6.94 -17.24
C ALA A 70 -17.20 -7.63 -18.07
N ASP A 71 -16.84 -7.05 -19.21
CA ASP A 71 -15.77 -7.53 -20.10
C ASP A 71 -14.36 -7.38 -19.50
N LYS A 72 -14.21 -6.57 -18.44
CA LYS A 72 -12.94 -6.30 -17.75
C LYS A 72 -12.78 -7.06 -16.43
N ARG A 73 -13.75 -7.91 -16.05
CA ARG A 73 -13.72 -8.70 -14.80
C ARG A 73 -12.88 -9.97 -14.89
N THR A 74 -12.32 -10.26 -16.06
CA THR A 74 -11.56 -11.49 -16.31
C THR A 74 -10.37 -11.22 -17.21
N GLY A 75 -9.34 -12.07 -17.12
CA GLY A 75 -8.16 -11.98 -17.98
C GLY A 75 -7.18 -10.88 -17.54
N LYS A 76 -6.20 -10.63 -18.40
CA LYS A 76 -5.12 -9.66 -18.15
C LYS A 76 -5.67 -8.23 -18.31
N HIS A 77 -5.84 -7.52 -17.19
CA HIS A 77 -6.32 -6.12 -17.17
C HIS A 77 -5.97 -5.45 -15.85
N ILE A 78 -5.87 -4.12 -15.82
CA ILE A 78 -5.76 -3.34 -14.58
C ILE A 78 -7.07 -2.56 -14.35
N LEU A 79 -7.73 -2.84 -13.24
CA LEU A 79 -8.85 -2.05 -12.72
C LEU A 79 -8.28 -1.06 -11.69
N PHE A 80 -8.13 0.20 -12.10
CA PHE A 80 -7.50 1.25 -11.31
C PHE A 80 -8.53 2.19 -10.69
N PHE A 81 -8.76 2.05 -9.39
CA PHE A 81 -9.77 2.77 -8.64
C PHE A 81 -9.18 4.04 -8.02
N LYS A 82 -9.82 5.19 -8.26
CA LYS A 82 -9.52 6.44 -7.56
C LYS A 82 -10.24 6.49 -6.21
N ALA A 83 -9.83 5.64 -5.27
CA ALA A 83 -10.45 5.52 -3.96
C ALA A 83 -9.46 4.98 -2.92
N GLY A 84 -9.74 5.30 -1.67
CA GLY A 84 -9.09 4.65 -0.53
C GLY A 84 -9.79 3.33 -0.20
N VAL A 85 -9.02 2.38 0.33
CA VAL A 85 -9.57 1.12 0.83
C VAL A 85 -9.69 1.21 2.35
N SER A 86 -10.81 0.74 2.89
CA SER A 86 -11.10 0.82 4.32
C SER A 86 -12.11 -0.25 4.74
N ASN A 87 -12.43 -0.31 6.03
CA ASN A 87 -13.46 -1.17 6.60
C ASN A 87 -14.86 -0.54 6.54
N ARG A 88 -14.97 0.63 5.93
CA ARG A 88 -16.20 1.39 5.74
C ARG A 88 -16.32 1.87 4.29
N VAL A 89 -17.55 2.10 3.86
CA VAL A 89 -17.87 2.76 2.59
C VAL A 89 -18.28 4.20 2.89
N GLY A 90 -17.92 5.14 2.01
CA GLY A 90 -18.34 6.53 2.16
C GLY A 90 -17.30 7.48 1.62
N GLY A 91 -17.12 8.59 2.32
CA GLY A 91 -16.07 9.57 2.02
C GLY A 91 -15.21 9.88 3.24
N ALA A 92 -13.95 10.22 3.01
CA ALA A 92 -13.06 10.74 4.03
C ALA A 92 -12.46 12.06 3.57
N ASN A 93 -12.41 13.04 4.47
CA ASN A 93 -11.65 14.25 4.22
C ASN A 93 -10.18 13.94 4.50
N ILE A 94 -9.34 14.08 3.48
CA ILE A 94 -7.89 13.93 3.64
C ILE A 94 -7.28 15.31 3.53
N GLN A 95 -6.50 15.71 4.54
CA GLN A 95 -5.66 16.88 4.37
C GLN A 95 -4.50 16.49 3.47
N GLN A 96 -4.29 17.26 2.41
CA GLN A 96 -3.25 16.97 1.41
C GLN A 96 -1.82 17.01 1.99
N GLY A 97 -1.65 17.50 3.23
CA GLY A 97 -0.41 17.45 4.02
C GLY A 97 -0.24 16.23 4.92
N ASP A 98 -1.30 15.43 5.15
CA ASP A 98 -1.24 14.16 5.90
C ASP A 98 -0.63 13.03 5.05
N VAL A 99 -0.57 13.23 3.72
CA VAL A 99 0.18 12.35 2.81
C VAL A 99 1.63 12.82 2.77
N MET A 100 2.39 12.41 3.80
CA MET A 100 3.84 12.54 3.94
C MET A 100 4.58 13.42 2.91
N THR A 101 4.51 14.73 3.10
CA THR A 101 5.59 15.63 2.69
C THR A 101 6.61 15.78 3.81
N GLN A 102 7.07 14.67 4.40
CA GLN A 102 8.23 14.63 5.30
C GLN A 102 9.35 13.77 4.73
N ALA A 103 9.69 14.00 3.47
CA ALA A 103 11.10 13.94 3.10
C ALA A 103 11.77 15.20 3.70
N SER A 104 11.98 15.21 5.01
CA SER A 104 12.88 16.17 5.64
C SER A 104 14.26 15.93 5.02
N ALA A 105 14.73 16.94 4.30
CA ALA A 105 16.04 16.94 3.70
C ALA A 105 17.08 16.58 4.76
N ALA A 106 17.77 15.45 4.58
CA ALA A 106 18.98 15.16 5.33
C ALA A 106 19.93 16.36 5.18
N PRO A 107 20.57 16.83 6.27
CA PRO A 107 21.54 17.91 6.16
C PRO A 107 22.67 17.45 5.23
N ALA A 108 22.87 18.19 4.14
CA ALA A 108 23.90 17.91 3.16
C ALA A 108 25.28 17.99 3.83
N VAL A 109 25.91 16.85 4.07
CA VAL A 109 27.32 16.77 4.44
C VAL A 109 28.14 16.55 3.17
N GLY A 110 28.84 17.62 2.75
CA GLY A 110 30.18 17.54 2.16
C GLY A 110 30.39 16.89 0.78
N ALA A 111 30.45 17.76 -0.24
CA ALA A 111 31.41 17.79 -1.34
C ALA A 111 31.53 16.62 -2.36
N GLY A 112 31.10 16.92 -3.61
CA GLY A 112 31.87 16.55 -4.80
C GLY A 112 31.23 15.54 -5.77
N SER A 113 30.30 16.00 -6.61
CA SER A 113 30.25 15.65 -8.05
C SER A 113 29.07 16.35 -8.73
N GLN A 114 29.31 16.97 -9.88
CA GLN A 114 28.29 17.59 -10.73
C GLN A 114 27.50 16.50 -11.47
N GLY A 115 26.57 15.85 -10.77
CA GLY A 115 25.46 15.11 -11.38
C GLY A 115 24.22 15.98 -11.39
N SER A 116 23.47 16.00 -12.49
CA SER A 116 22.22 16.75 -12.62
C SER A 116 21.30 16.48 -11.43
N ALA A 117 21.09 17.50 -10.60
CA ALA A 117 20.25 17.41 -9.42
C ALA A 117 18.85 16.89 -9.81
N PRO A 118 18.23 16.01 -8.99
CA PRO A 118 16.83 15.65 -9.16
C PRO A 118 16.01 16.93 -9.22
N ARG A 119 15.23 17.09 -10.29
CA ARG A 119 14.31 18.22 -10.42
C ARG A 119 13.41 18.21 -9.19
N PRO A 120 13.30 19.32 -8.43
CA PRO A 120 12.40 19.36 -7.29
C PRO A 120 10.99 18.98 -7.77
N PRO A 121 10.23 18.21 -6.97
CA PRO A 121 8.85 17.92 -7.31
C PRO A 121 8.11 19.24 -7.53
N PRO A 122 7.16 19.28 -8.48
CA PRO A 122 6.35 20.47 -8.68
C PRO A 122 5.72 20.88 -7.34
N PRO A 123 5.64 22.18 -7.02
CA PRO A 123 5.02 22.64 -5.79
C PRO A 123 3.59 22.12 -5.72
N VAL A 124 3.31 21.31 -4.70
CA VAL A 124 1.96 20.86 -4.37
C VAL A 124 1.18 22.13 -4.06
N THR A 125 0.15 22.42 -4.85
CA THR A 125 -0.73 23.57 -4.58
C THR A 125 -1.47 23.27 -3.27
N PRO A 126 -1.28 24.03 -2.19
CA PRO A 126 -2.05 23.83 -0.97
C PRO A 126 -3.48 24.24 -1.26
N GLY A 127 -4.47 23.35 -1.16
CA GLY A 127 -5.85 23.84 -1.15
C GLY A 127 -7.01 22.92 -1.51
N SER A 128 -6.84 21.63 -1.79
CA SER A 128 -8.02 20.75 -1.92
C SER A 128 -8.07 19.74 -0.79
N SER A 129 -8.68 20.12 0.34
CA SER A 129 -9.34 19.15 1.22
C SER A 129 -10.45 18.52 0.38
N GLY A 130 -10.17 17.34 -0.18
CA GLY A 130 -11.11 16.58 -0.98
C GLY A 130 -11.76 15.51 -0.12
N ASN A 131 -13.08 15.37 -0.22
CA ASN A 131 -13.75 14.18 0.25
C ASN A 131 -13.39 13.04 -0.72
N VAL A 132 -12.46 12.17 -0.33
CA VAL A 132 -12.07 11.02 -1.14
C VAL A 132 -13.03 9.85 -0.90
N PRO A 133 -13.41 9.10 -1.94
CA PRO A 133 -14.24 7.93 -1.76
C PRO A 133 -13.47 6.82 -1.02
N LEU A 134 -14.16 6.14 -0.12
CA LEU A 134 -13.69 4.94 0.57
C LEU A 134 -14.55 3.73 0.16
N VAL A 135 -13.88 2.60 -0.08
CA VAL A 135 -14.50 1.32 -0.43
C VAL A 135 -13.99 0.20 0.45
N ARG A 136 -14.80 -0.86 0.60
CA ARG A 136 -14.35 -2.14 1.15
C ARG A 136 -13.99 -3.07 0.00
N ILE A 137 -12.91 -3.84 0.13
CA ILE A 137 -12.53 -4.83 -0.88
C ILE A 137 -13.63 -5.86 -1.09
N ASP A 138 -14.31 -6.28 -0.02
CA ASP A 138 -15.41 -7.25 -0.07
C ASP A 138 -16.61 -6.77 -0.92
N ASP A 139 -16.75 -5.46 -1.15
CA ASP A 139 -17.80 -4.90 -2.00
C ASP A 139 -17.36 -4.78 -3.47
N VAL A 140 -16.05 -4.77 -3.73
CA VAL A 140 -15.47 -4.54 -5.06
C VAL A 140 -15.12 -5.85 -5.76
N LEU A 141 -14.52 -6.81 -5.03
CA LEU A 141 -14.09 -8.07 -5.61
C LEU A 141 -15.28 -9.05 -5.65
N PRO A 142 -15.47 -9.78 -6.77
CA PRO A 142 -16.44 -10.89 -6.80
C PRO A 142 -16.19 -11.89 -5.66
N PRO A 143 -17.24 -12.44 -5.01
CA PRO A 143 -17.11 -13.35 -3.88
C PRO A 143 -16.20 -14.58 -4.08
N ASP A 144 -16.08 -15.04 -5.34
CA ASP A 144 -15.29 -16.21 -5.71
C ASP A 144 -13.88 -15.89 -6.21
N SER A 145 -13.49 -14.61 -6.22
CA SER A 145 -12.16 -14.16 -6.62
C SER A 145 -11.10 -14.86 -5.79
N ARG A 146 -10.06 -15.36 -6.46
CA ARG A 146 -8.84 -15.85 -5.80
C ARG A 146 -7.75 -14.80 -5.99
N VAL A 147 -7.21 -14.31 -4.88
CA VAL A 147 -6.15 -13.31 -4.85
C VAL A 147 -4.83 -13.99 -4.56
N TYR A 148 -3.97 -14.06 -5.57
CA TYR A 148 -2.65 -14.66 -5.44
C TYR A 148 -1.74 -13.83 -4.52
N VAL A 149 -1.77 -12.50 -4.69
CA VAL A 149 -1.01 -11.55 -3.88
C VAL A 149 -1.94 -10.40 -3.49
N PHE A 150 -2.02 -10.12 -2.19
CA PHE A 150 -2.68 -8.93 -1.65
C PHE A 150 -1.60 -8.02 -1.08
N LYS A 151 -1.33 -6.89 -1.74
CA LYS A 151 -0.35 -5.89 -1.26
C LYS A 151 -1.07 -4.71 -0.61
N SER A 152 -0.61 -4.29 0.57
CA SER A 152 -1.09 -3.08 1.24
C SER A 152 0.06 -2.23 1.73
N ASP A 153 0.00 -0.94 1.46
CA ASP A 153 0.95 0.06 1.91
C ASP A 153 0.17 1.37 1.94
N THR A 154 -0.42 1.58 3.11
CA THR A 154 -1.47 2.54 3.36
C THR A 154 -1.15 3.38 4.58
N GLN A 155 0.15 3.47 4.91
CA GLN A 155 0.70 4.46 5.83
C GLN A 155 0.00 4.41 7.20
N GLY A 156 -0.19 3.19 7.73
CA GLY A 156 -0.83 2.95 9.02
C GLY A 156 -2.31 2.57 8.96
N HIS A 157 -2.97 2.71 7.80
CA HIS A 157 -4.38 2.33 7.63
C HIS A 157 -4.60 0.83 7.34
N GLU A 158 -3.55 0.00 7.41
CA GLU A 158 -3.57 -1.41 7.01
C GLU A 158 -4.73 -2.15 7.69
N TYR A 159 -4.90 -2.01 9.01
CA TYR A 159 -5.97 -2.73 9.72
C TYR A 159 -7.36 -2.47 9.14
N GLY A 160 -7.65 -1.22 8.74
CA GLY A 160 -8.88 -0.87 8.05
C GLY A 160 -8.99 -1.54 6.67
N VAL A 161 -7.90 -1.61 5.90
CA VAL A 161 -7.85 -2.31 4.61
C VAL A 161 -8.18 -3.79 4.78
N TYR A 162 -7.50 -4.46 5.70
CA TYR A 162 -7.65 -5.90 5.92
C TYR A 162 -9.03 -6.28 6.46
N THR A 163 -9.57 -5.51 7.41
CA THR A 163 -10.93 -5.75 7.91
C THR A 163 -12.02 -5.37 6.90
N GLY A 164 -11.73 -4.49 5.94
CA GLY A 164 -12.56 -4.25 4.76
C GLY A 164 -12.53 -5.37 3.71
N ALA A 165 -11.63 -6.34 3.86
CA ALA A 165 -11.51 -7.53 3.03
C ALA A 165 -11.82 -8.82 3.81
N GLU A 166 -12.39 -8.72 5.01
CA GLU A 166 -12.50 -9.83 5.96
C GLU A 166 -13.11 -11.10 5.36
N GLN A 167 -14.13 -10.98 4.51
CA GLN A 167 -14.76 -12.15 3.89
C GLN A 167 -13.81 -12.89 2.95
N LEU A 168 -12.96 -12.16 2.23
CA LEU A 168 -11.93 -12.74 1.37
C LEU A 168 -10.92 -13.57 2.19
N PHE A 169 -10.51 -13.06 3.36
CA PHE A 169 -9.57 -13.74 4.27
C PHE A 169 -10.19 -14.97 4.93
N LYS A 170 -11.41 -14.84 5.48
CA LYS A 170 -12.14 -15.95 6.11
C LYS A 170 -12.42 -17.11 5.15
N ARG A 171 -12.59 -16.82 3.85
CA ARG A 171 -12.88 -17.83 2.82
C ARG A 171 -11.63 -18.49 2.22
N GLY A 172 -10.43 -18.18 2.70
CA GLY A 172 -9.20 -18.75 2.14
C GLY A 172 -8.92 -18.32 0.71
N LYS A 173 -9.37 -17.12 0.32
CA LYS A 173 -9.24 -16.64 -1.05
C LYS A 173 -7.95 -15.86 -1.31
N VAL A 174 -7.20 -15.51 -0.27
CA VAL A 174 -5.90 -14.83 -0.38
C VAL A 174 -4.77 -15.82 -0.10
N HIS A 175 -3.78 -15.88 -0.98
CA HIS A 175 -2.66 -16.83 -0.86
C HIS A 175 -1.42 -16.23 -0.20
N MET A 176 -0.99 -15.05 -0.65
CA MET A 176 0.17 -14.33 -0.10
C MET A 176 -0.17 -12.87 0.18
N LEU A 177 0.46 -12.31 1.22
CA LEU A 177 0.37 -10.91 1.60
C LEU A 177 1.75 -10.26 1.51
N ALA A 178 1.77 -9.00 1.11
CA ALA A 178 2.91 -8.12 1.29
C ALA A 178 2.40 -6.82 1.93
N LEU A 179 2.98 -6.40 3.04
CA LEU A 179 2.53 -5.18 3.70
C LEU A 179 3.63 -4.38 4.37
N GLU A 180 3.43 -3.08 4.40
CA GLU A 180 4.17 -2.18 5.27
C GLU A 180 3.51 -2.17 6.65
N PHE A 181 4.18 -2.74 7.66
CA PHE A 181 3.70 -2.72 9.04
C PHE A 181 4.34 -1.54 9.79
N TRP A 182 3.53 -0.51 10.04
CA TRP A 182 3.95 0.71 10.74
C TRP A 182 3.11 0.96 12.00
N PRO A 183 3.55 0.44 13.17
CA PRO A 183 2.77 0.53 14.41
C PRO A 183 2.39 1.95 14.84
N GLN A 184 3.33 2.89 14.70
CA GLN A 184 3.08 4.29 15.04
C GLN A 184 2.01 4.89 14.13
N GLY A 185 2.11 4.70 12.81
CA GLY A 185 1.11 5.17 11.85
C GLY A 185 -0.27 4.58 12.11
N SER A 186 -0.35 3.30 12.50
CA SER A 186 -1.63 2.70 12.91
C SER A 186 -2.27 3.43 14.08
N ARG A 187 -1.51 3.74 15.13
CA ARG A 187 -2.03 4.49 16.29
C ARG A 187 -2.44 5.91 15.94
N GLU A 188 -1.64 6.60 15.12
CA GLU A 188 -1.96 7.95 14.64
C GLU A 188 -3.28 7.97 13.86
N ASN A 189 -3.62 6.85 13.20
CA ASN A 189 -4.88 6.65 12.50
C ASN A 189 -5.99 6.01 13.35
N GLY A 190 -5.79 5.88 14.67
CA GLY A 190 -6.79 5.37 15.61
C GLY A 190 -6.97 3.85 15.61
N PHE A 191 -5.97 3.10 15.13
CA PHE A 191 -5.94 1.65 15.15
C PHE A 191 -4.93 1.10 16.17
N GLU A 192 -5.23 -0.09 16.69
CA GLU A 192 -4.29 -0.86 17.50
C GLU A 192 -3.40 -1.71 16.58
N ALA A 193 -2.10 -1.41 16.52
CA ALA A 193 -1.17 -2.10 15.62
C ALA A 193 -1.16 -3.63 15.81
N LYS A 194 -1.23 -4.10 17.06
CA LYS A 194 -1.29 -5.53 17.38
C LYS A 194 -2.51 -6.22 16.78
N ALA A 195 -3.65 -5.52 16.67
CA ALA A 195 -4.89 -6.08 16.14
C ALA A 195 -4.75 -6.49 14.66
N LEU A 196 -3.86 -5.84 13.90
CA LEU A 196 -3.56 -6.28 12.54
C LEU A 196 -2.85 -7.63 12.51
N LEU A 197 -1.80 -7.82 13.30
CA LEU A 197 -1.08 -9.09 13.33
C LEU A 197 -1.94 -10.21 13.94
N ASP A 198 -2.78 -9.90 14.92
CA ASP A 198 -3.80 -10.81 15.46
C ASP A 198 -4.79 -11.23 14.36
N PHE A 199 -5.34 -10.27 13.62
CA PHE A 199 -6.25 -10.54 12.50
C PHE A 199 -5.62 -11.46 11.45
N LEU A 200 -4.35 -11.21 11.08
CA LEU A 200 -3.65 -12.03 10.11
C LEU A 200 -3.44 -13.46 10.64
N TYR A 201 -3.00 -13.60 11.89
CA TYR A 201 -2.80 -14.89 12.53
C TYR A 201 -4.11 -15.70 12.64
N ASP A 202 -5.18 -15.06 13.09
CA ASP A 202 -6.52 -15.65 13.21
C ASP A 202 -7.10 -16.09 11.85
N ASN A 203 -6.65 -15.47 10.75
CA ASN A 203 -7.00 -15.86 9.38
C ASN A 203 -5.97 -16.79 8.72
N ALA A 204 -5.21 -17.53 9.54
CA ALA A 204 -4.24 -18.55 9.14
C ALA A 204 -3.05 -18.03 8.32
N PHE A 205 -2.60 -16.80 8.58
CA PHE A 205 -1.35 -16.29 8.03
C PHE A 205 -0.19 -16.34 9.03
N GLN A 206 0.97 -16.75 8.52
CA GLN A 206 2.24 -16.56 9.20
C GLN A 206 3.02 -15.48 8.46
N CYS A 207 3.43 -14.45 9.17
CA CYS A 207 4.19 -13.33 8.63
C CYS A 207 5.67 -13.46 8.92
N PHE A 208 6.47 -13.04 7.95
CA PHE A 208 7.92 -13.04 7.98
C PHE A 208 8.38 -11.62 7.69
N ASP A 209 9.27 -11.15 8.55
CA ASP A 209 10.02 -9.92 8.37
C ASP A 209 10.89 -10.02 7.11
N ALA A 210 10.70 -9.08 6.18
CA ALA A 210 11.48 -9.04 4.94
C ALA A 210 12.90 -8.51 5.16
N ALA A 211 13.21 -8.00 6.36
CA ALA A 211 14.49 -7.45 6.75
C ALA A 211 15.01 -6.40 5.76
N THR A 212 14.09 -5.61 5.20
CA THR A 212 14.41 -4.56 4.23
C THR A 212 14.94 -3.32 4.94
N HIS A 213 14.55 -3.11 6.19
CA HIS A 213 15.04 -2.03 7.03
C HIS A 213 16.17 -2.51 7.92
N GLY A 214 17.32 -1.81 7.82
CA GLY A 214 18.59 -2.17 8.44
C GLY A 214 18.63 -2.12 9.98
N TYR A 215 17.49 -2.20 10.68
CA TYR A 215 17.49 -2.46 12.11
C TYR A 215 18.11 -3.83 12.39
N ASP A 216 18.71 -3.99 13.57
CA ASP A 216 19.37 -5.24 13.95
C ASP A 216 18.44 -6.44 13.72
N VAL A 217 18.81 -7.28 12.75
CA VAL A 217 18.08 -8.49 12.36
C VAL A 217 18.38 -9.65 13.31
N LEU A 218 19.51 -9.61 14.03
CA LEU A 218 19.96 -10.67 14.90
C LEU A 218 19.46 -10.44 16.33
N GLY A 219 18.18 -10.68 16.56
CA GLY A 219 17.58 -10.56 17.90
C GLY A 219 16.11 -10.18 17.92
N ARG A 220 15.49 -10.03 16.76
CA ARG A 220 14.08 -9.64 16.67
C ARG A 220 13.18 -10.73 17.28
N PRO A 221 12.21 -10.35 18.13
CA PRO A 221 11.25 -11.29 18.68
C PRO A 221 10.41 -11.93 17.57
N SER A 222 10.13 -13.22 17.68
CA SER A 222 9.33 -13.98 16.70
C SER A 222 7.82 -13.97 16.98
N GLY A 223 7.39 -13.60 18.18
CA GLY A 223 5.97 -13.48 18.52
C GLY A 223 5.40 -12.14 18.04
N HIS A 224 4.23 -12.12 17.41
CA HIS A 224 3.66 -10.91 16.80
C HIS A 224 3.52 -9.71 17.75
N HIS A 225 3.17 -9.93 19.02
CA HIS A 225 3.03 -8.86 20.01
C HIS A 225 4.40 -8.35 20.43
N ALA A 226 5.34 -9.26 20.72
CA ALA A 226 6.71 -8.91 21.07
C ALA A 226 7.44 -8.20 19.92
N PHE A 227 7.16 -8.58 18.67
CA PHE A 227 7.65 -7.91 17.47
C PHE A 227 7.09 -6.49 17.36
N THR A 228 5.79 -6.31 17.61
CA THR A 228 5.17 -4.97 17.63
C THR A 228 5.77 -4.09 18.74
N ASP A 229 5.92 -4.64 19.95
CA ASP A 229 6.53 -3.94 21.09
C ASP A 229 8.00 -3.58 20.82
N PHE A 230 8.72 -4.43 20.11
CA PHE A 230 10.09 -4.16 19.65
C PHE A 230 10.14 -2.95 18.72
N LEU A 231 9.30 -2.91 17.66
CA LEU A 231 9.26 -1.77 16.74
C LEU A 231 8.87 -0.48 17.45
N ASP A 232 7.92 -0.53 18.39
CA ASP A 232 7.49 0.64 19.16
C ASP A 232 8.58 1.20 20.09
N ALA A 233 9.50 0.36 20.54
CA ALA A 233 10.59 0.76 21.41
C ALA A 233 11.79 1.36 20.65
N LEU A 234 11.84 1.24 19.31
CA LEU A 234 12.94 1.77 18.52
C LEU A 234 12.95 3.31 18.55
N PRO A 235 14.13 3.94 18.74
CA PRO A 235 14.22 5.38 18.82
C PRO A 235 13.98 6.02 17.45
N ARG A 236 13.26 7.16 17.44
CA ARG A 236 13.02 7.97 16.22
C ARG A 236 14.28 8.53 15.55
N SER A 237 15.45 8.35 16.16
CA SER A 237 16.73 8.66 15.51
C SER A 237 17.04 7.71 14.36
N GLU A 238 16.49 6.50 14.37
CA GLU A 238 16.66 5.50 13.30
C GLU A 238 15.73 5.81 12.11
N ASP A 239 14.49 6.23 12.41
CA ASP A 239 13.53 6.68 11.41
C ASP A 239 12.67 7.84 11.97
N PRO A 240 12.70 9.05 11.36
CA PRO A 240 11.92 10.21 11.81
C PRO A 240 10.41 9.97 11.90
N ILE A 241 9.88 9.03 11.12
CA ILE A 241 8.45 8.71 11.07
C ILE A 241 8.06 7.61 12.07
N GLY A 242 9.04 7.07 12.81
CA GLY A 242 8.89 5.88 13.66
C GLY A 242 9.23 4.60 12.91
N ALA A 243 9.57 3.54 13.63
CA ALA A 243 9.98 2.29 12.99
C ALA A 243 8.80 1.57 12.33
N TRP A 244 9.10 0.98 11.18
CA TRP A 244 8.19 0.21 10.32
C TRP A 244 8.97 -0.91 9.64
N GLU A 245 8.28 -1.93 9.15
CA GLU A 245 8.93 -3.04 8.45
C GLU A 245 8.06 -3.62 7.35
N ASP A 246 8.68 -4.09 6.28
CA ASP A 246 7.97 -4.87 5.26
C ASP A 246 7.77 -6.29 5.76
N LEU A 247 6.53 -6.74 5.78
CA LEU A 247 6.17 -8.11 6.10
C LEU A 247 5.68 -8.83 4.84
N VAL A 248 6.13 -10.07 4.67
CA VAL A 248 5.55 -11.01 3.71
C VAL A 248 4.87 -12.10 4.51
N CYS A 249 3.59 -12.36 4.23
CA CYS A 249 2.85 -13.40 4.93
C CYS A 249 2.36 -14.47 3.97
N SER A 250 2.49 -15.73 4.38
CA SER A 250 1.91 -16.87 3.67
C SER A 250 0.84 -17.51 4.52
N ARG A 251 -0.17 -18.05 3.84
CA ARG A 251 -1.20 -18.84 4.49
C ARG A 251 -0.65 -20.22 4.85
N PHE A 252 -0.92 -20.73 6.05
CA PHE A 252 -0.36 -22.01 6.53
C PHE A 252 -1.36 -23.18 6.57
N ASP A 253 -2.63 -22.94 6.23
CA ASP A 253 -3.69 -23.95 6.13
C ASP A 253 -4.04 -24.33 4.67
N SER A 254 -3.25 -23.85 3.70
CA SER A 254 -3.49 -24.00 2.26
C SER A 254 -2.85 -25.23 1.63
#